data_AF-A0ABD2KPC1-F1
#
_entry.id   AF-A0ABD2KPC1-F1
#
_cell.length_a   1.000
_cell.length_b   1.000
_cell.length_c   1.000
_cell.angle_alpha   90.00
_cell.angle_beta   90.00
_cell.angle_gamma   90.00
#
_symmetry.space_group_name_H-M   'P 1'
#
loop_
_entity.id
_entity.type
_entity.pdbx_description
1 polymer ?
#
loop_
_entity_poly.entity_id
_entity_poly.type
_entity_poly.pdbx_seq_one_letter_code
_entity_poly.pdbx_strand_id
1 'polypeptide(L)'
;MCCYSCSSKWMCWCGFHVTTGSLIVAWIYFLAGNFGFLSVLILALHSFSIDYIFNWISAILLLCGSVPIIVGEMRGKRTSKMYRPFLITTAISLAFTAIAGIIDTTILFTEIGAHALGFYYLWVYILSLIISIWLYSIVYRAYKLVQKNEEQKNGGQYGQNANANVI
;
A
#
# COMPACT_ATOMS: atom_id res chain seq x y z
N MET A 1 -1.05 19.84 16.16
CA MET A 1 -1.08 19.26 17.52
C MET A 1 -2.36 18.46 17.67
N CYS A 2 -2.30 17.13 17.83
CA CYS A 2 -3.46 16.30 18.18
C CYS A 2 -3.29 15.86 19.65
N CYS A 3 -4.37 16.00 20.43
CA CYS A 3 -4.38 15.95 21.88
C CYS A 3 -3.85 14.62 22.45
N TYR A 4 -2.94 14.73 23.42
CA TYR A 4 -2.21 13.63 24.05
C TYR A 4 -2.96 12.93 25.19
N SER A 5 -4.22 13.29 25.45
CA SER A 5 -4.97 12.74 26.58
C SER A 5 -6.42 12.47 26.21
N CYS A 6 -6.67 11.38 25.49
CA CYS A 6 -8.00 10.81 25.31
C CYS A 6 -8.04 9.41 25.94
N SER A 7 -8.26 9.38 27.25
CA SER A 7 -8.46 8.18 28.06
C SER A 7 -9.85 7.54 27.87
N SER A 8 -10.68 8.02 26.94
CA SER A 8 -12.09 7.64 26.90
C SER A 8 -12.63 7.65 25.47
N LYS A 9 -12.78 6.45 24.88
CA LYS A 9 -13.70 6.00 23.79
C LYS A 9 -13.96 6.85 22.53
N TRP A 10 -13.51 8.09 22.47
CA TRP A 10 -13.72 9.02 21.38
C TRP A 10 -12.37 9.18 20.68
N MET A 11 -12.17 8.31 19.69
CA MET A 11 -11.12 8.43 18.69
C MET A 11 -11.09 9.88 18.20
N CYS A 12 -9.97 10.56 18.42
CA CYS A 12 -9.68 11.86 17.85
C CYS A 12 -10.03 11.82 16.36
N TRP A 13 -10.94 12.68 15.88
CA TRP A 13 -11.48 12.68 14.51
C TRP A 13 -10.40 12.55 13.43
N CYS A 14 -9.23 13.16 13.65
CA CYS A 14 -8.08 13.09 12.74
C CYS A 14 -7.48 11.67 12.62
N GLY A 15 -7.42 10.90 13.72
CA GLY A 15 -6.92 9.53 13.70
C GLY A 15 -7.89 8.56 13.04
N PHE A 16 -9.19 8.74 13.27
CA PHE A 16 -10.24 7.95 12.62
C PHE A 16 -10.19 8.13 11.10
N HIS A 17 -10.13 9.38 10.62
CA HIS A 17 -10.10 9.68 9.18
C HIS A 17 -8.87 9.07 8.47
N VAL A 18 -7.68 9.12 9.09
CA VAL A 18 -6.46 8.54 8.49
C VAL A 18 -6.53 7.00 8.46
N THR A 19 -7.08 6.37 9.49
CA THR A 19 -7.25 4.91 9.49
C THR A 19 -8.30 4.43 8.49
N THR A 20 -9.43 5.13 8.39
CA THR A 20 -10.46 4.85 7.38
C THR A 20 -9.92 5.04 5.97
N GLY A 21 -9.10 6.08 5.76
CA GLY A 21 -8.38 6.29 4.50
C GLY A 21 -7.50 5.10 4.13
N SER A 22 -6.71 4.57 5.08
CA SER A 22 -5.85 3.41 4.80
C SER A 22 -6.62 2.13 4.47
N LEU A 23 -7.82 1.93 5.04
CA LEU A 23 -8.69 0.82 4.70
C LEU A 23 -9.23 0.95 3.27
N ILE A 24 -9.70 2.15 2.90
CA ILE A 24 -10.19 2.42 1.54
C ILE A 24 -9.06 2.15 0.53
N VAL A 25 -7.85 2.62 0.81
CA VAL A 25 -6.67 2.35 -0.04
C VAL A 25 -6.39 0.86 -0.14
N ALA A 26 -6.41 0.11 0.97
CA ALA A 26 -6.20 -1.33 0.95
C ALA A 26 -7.23 -2.07 0.08
N TRP A 27 -8.51 -1.66 0.13
CA TRP A 27 -9.55 -2.20 -0.74
C TRP A 27 -9.34 -1.86 -2.22
N ILE A 28 -8.93 -0.63 -2.54
CA ILE A 28 -8.60 -0.23 -3.91
C ILE A 28 -7.50 -1.15 -4.47
N TYR A 29 -6.41 -1.37 -3.72
CA TYR A 29 -5.33 -2.27 -4.15
C TYR A 29 -5.76 -3.73 -4.20
N PHE A 30 -6.63 -4.18 -3.31
CA PHE A 30 -7.17 -5.54 -3.34
C PHE A 30 -8.01 -5.76 -4.62
N LEU A 31 -8.91 -4.84 -4.94
CA LEU A 31 -9.74 -4.92 -6.15
C LEU A 31 -8.87 -4.78 -7.41
N ALA A 32 -7.97 -3.81 -7.45
CA ALA A 32 -7.04 -3.63 -8.58
C ALA A 32 -6.16 -4.86 -8.80
N GLY A 33 -5.67 -5.49 -7.72
CA GLY A 33 -4.94 -6.75 -7.80
C GLY A 33 -5.76 -7.89 -8.38
N ASN A 34 -7.03 -8.02 -8.00
CA ASN A 34 -7.94 -9.04 -8.56
C ASN A 34 -8.22 -8.80 -10.05
N PHE A 35 -8.48 -7.55 -10.45
CA PHE A 35 -8.68 -7.20 -11.85
C PHE A 35 -7.42 -7.43 -12.69
N GLY A 36 -6.25 -7.04 -12.16
CA GLY A 36 -4.96 -7.31 -12.77
C GLY A 36 -4.74 -8.81 -12.95
N PHE A 37 -4.93 -9.59 -11.90
CA PHE A 37 -4.82 -11.05 -11.94
C PHE A 37 -5.74 -11.67 -13.01
N LEU A 38 -7.01 -11.26 -13.05
CA LEU A 38 -7.97 -11.75 -14.05
C LEU A 38 -7.55 -11.38 -15.48
N SER A 39 -7.10 -10.13 -15.70
CA SER A 39 -6.64 -9.70 -17.02
C SER A 39 -5.45 -10.50 -17.53
N VAL A 40 -4.47 -10.78 -16.65
CA VAL A 40 -3.28 -11.55 -17.04
C VAL A 40 -3.63 -13.03 -17.20
N LEU A 41 -4.58 -13.57 -16.44
CA LEU A 41 -5.11 -14.92 -16.65
C LEU A 41 -5.76 -15.06 -18.03
N ILE A 42 -6.60 -14.10 -18.44
CA ILE A 42 -7.24 -14.10 -19.75
C ILE A 42 -6.17 -14.01 -20.87
N LEU A 43 -5.17 -13.15 -20.70
CA LEU A 43 -4.08 -12.99 -21.68
C LEU A 43 -3.19 -14.24 -21.76
N ALA A 44 -2.92 -14.90 -20.64
CA ALA A 44 -2.14 -16.14 -20.58
C ALA A 44 -2.81 -17.30 -21.35
N LEU A 45 -4.15 -17.31 -21.45
CA LEU A 45 -4.87 -18.27 -22.29
C LEU A 45 -4.66 -18.04 -23.79
N HIS A 46 -4.25 -16.83 -24.20
CA HIS A 46 -4.05 -16.47 -25.59
C HIS A 46 -2.58 -16.53 -26.02
N SER A 47 -1.64 -16.18 -25.14
CA SER A 47 -0.20 -16.24 -25.40
C SER A 47 0.60 -16.17 -24.10
N PHE A 48 1.71 -16.91 -24.01
CA PHE A 48 2.60 -16.85 -22.86
C PHE A 48 3.81 -15.95 -23.17
N SER A 49 3.82 -14.74 -22.62
CA SER A 49 4.96 -13.79 -22.62
C SER A 49 5.56 -13.65 -21.22
N ILE A 50 6.85 -13.36 -21.15
CA ILE A 50 7.60 -13.11 -19.91
C ILE A 50 7.06 -11.86 -19.18
N ASP A 51 6.55 -10.86 -19.92
CA ASP A 51 5.99 -9.62 -19.34
C ASP A 51 4.77 -9.93 -18.44
N TYR A 52 4.04 -10.99 -18.75
CA TYR A 52 2.93 -11.44 -17.92
C TYR A 52 3.39 -11.93 -16.56
N ILE A 53 4.58 -12.55 -16.45
CA ILE A 53 5.11 -13.06 -15.19
C ILE A 53 5.33 -11.91 -14.20
N PHE A 54 5.91 -10.79 -14.65
CA PHE A 54 6.11 -9.62 -13.79
C PHE A 54 4.79 -9.00 -13.31
N ASN A 55 3.78 -8.97 -14.18
CA ASN A 55 2.44 -8.51 -13.83
C ASN A 55 1.73 -9.46 -12.83
N TRP A 56 1.89 -10.78 -13.00
CA TRP A 56 1.41 -11.79 -12.05
C TRP A 56 2.03 -11.61 -10.67
N ILE A 57 3.36 -11.47 -10.60
CA ILE A 57 4.09 -11.27 -9.34
C ILE A 57 3.60 -9.99 -8.65
N SER A 58 3.46 -8.90 -9.39
CA SER A 58 2.98 -7.61 -8.85
C SER A 58 1.55 -7.71 -8.32
N ALA A 59 0.64 -8.35 -9.06
CA ALA A 59 -0.74 -8.57 -8.62
C ALA A 59 -0.81 -9.41 -7.33
N ILE A 60 -0.04 -10.49 -7.25
CA ILE A 60 0.03 -11.35 -6.06
C ILE A 60 0.58 -10.58 -4.86
N LEU A 61 1.66 -9.80 -5.05
CA LEU A 61 2.26 -8.98 -3.99
C LEU A 61 1.26 -7.95 -3.43
N LEU A 62 0.46 -7.34 -4.30
CA LEU A 62 -0.59 -6.39 -3.92
C LEU A 62 -1.74 -7.06 -3.15
N LEU A 63 -2.17 -8.25 -3.59
CA LEU A 63 -3.19 -9.04 -2.90
C LEU A 63 -2.69 -9.47 -1.51
N CYS A 64 -1.53 -10.09 -1.42
CA CYS A 64 -0.95 -10.54 -0.15
C CYS A 64 -0.65 -9.36 0.79
N GLY A 65 -0.28 -8.20 0.25
CA GLY A 65 0.01 -6.99 1.04
C GLY A 65 -1.24 -6.34 1.64
N SER A 66 -2.37 -6.34 0.92
CA SER A 66 -3.60 -5.67 1.35
C SER A 66 -4.42 -6.47 2.37
N VAL A 67 -4.38 -7.81 2.32
CA VAL A 67 -5.14 -8.70 3.22
C VAL A 67 -4.89 -8.42 4.71
N PRO A 68 -3.64 -8.28 5.21
CA PRO A 68 -3.39 -8.00 6.63
C PRO A 68 -4.06 -6.73 7.16
N ILE A 69 -4.14 -5.67 6.34
CA ILE A 69 -4.82 -4.42 6.72
C ILE A 69 -6.33 -4.64 6.83
N ILE A 70 -6.93 -5.29 5.83
CA ILE A 70 -8.38 -5.57 5.80
C ILE A 70 -8.76 -6.49 6.98
N VAL A 71 -8.00 -7.56 7.21
CA VAL A 71 -8.24 -8.50 8.33
C VAL A 71 -8.04 -7.82 9.68
N GLY A 72 -7.01 -6.97 9.80
CA GLY A 72 -6.76 -6.18 11.01
C GLY A 72 -7.93 -5.28 11.39
N GLU A 73 -8.53 -4.66 10.37
CA GLU A 73 -9.72 -3.82 10.53
C GLU A 73 -10.96 -4.62 10.93
N MET A 74 -11.26 -5.71 10.22
CA MET A 74 -12.41 -6.57 10.53
C MET A 74 -12.35 -7.16 11.95
N ARG A 75 -11.14 -7.41 12.46
CA ARG A 75 -10.93 -7.92 13.82
C ARG A 75 -10.90 -6.82 14.89
N GLY A 76 -10.97 -5.54 14.50
CA GLY A 76 -10.82 -4.40 15.41
C GLY A 76 -9.43 -4.30 16.07
N LYS A 77 -8.45 -5.07 15.60
CA LYS A 77 -7.09 -5.14 16.16
C LYS A 77 -6.11 -4.46 15.22
N ARG A 78 -6.10 -3.13 15.19
CA ARG A 78 -5.17 -2.35 14.36
C ARG A 78 -3.78 -2.36 15.01
N THR A 79 -2.83 -3.06 14.41
CA THR A 79 -1.42 -3.07 14.87
C THR A 79 -0.49 -2.57 13.78
N SER A 80 0.63 -1.94 14.15
CA SER A 80 1.61 -1.41 13.19
C SER A 80 2.17 -2.54 12.31
N LYS A 81 2.28 -3.75 12.87
CA LYS A 81 2.73 -4.96 12.19
C LYS A 81 1.85 -5.37 11.00
N MET A 82 0.56 -5.02 11.00
CA MET A 82 -0.36 -5.35 9.89
C MET A 82 -0.18 -4.44 8.68
N TYR A 83 0.36 -3.24 8.84
CA TYR A 83 0.63 -2.33 7.72
C TYR A 83 1.98 -2.62 7.03
N ARG A 84 2.92 -3.29 7.73
CA ARG A 84 4.26 -3.58 7.19
C ARG A 84 4.24 -4.41 5.90
N PRO A 85 3.49 -5.51 5.80
CA PRO A 85 3.42 -6.29 4.57
C PRO A 85 3.00 -5.44 3.38
N PHE A 86 1.93 -4.63 3.53
CA PHE A 86 1.46 -3.72 2.50
C PHE A 86 2.55 -2.73 2.04
N LEU A 87 3.25 -2.10 2.98
CA LEU A 87 4.28 -1.10 2.65
C LEU A 87 5.46 -1.73 1.91
N ILE A 88 5.87 -2.94 2.30
CA ILE A 88 6.99 -3.63 1.64
C ILE A 88 6.56 -4.09 0.24
N THR A 89 5.43 -4.78 0.12
CA THR A 89 4.98 -5.31 -1.17
C THR A 89 4.63 -4.22 -2.16
N THR A 90 4.01 -3.12 -1.71
CA THR A 90 3.68 -1.98 -2.58
C THR A 90 4.94 -1.25 -3.04
N ALA A 91 5.96 -1.09 -2.18
CA ALA A 91 7.22 -0.46 -2.57
C ALA A 91 7.97 -1.29 -3.62
N ILE A 92 8.02 -2.61 -3.44
CA ILE A 92 8.60 -3.54 -4.42
C ILE A 92 7.83 -3.49 -5.74
N SER A 93 6.49 -3.57 -5.68
CA SER A 93 5.64 -3.48 -6.87
C SER A 93 5.85 -2.17 -7.61
N LEU A 94 5.96 -1.04 -6.91
CA LEU A 94 6.20 0.27 -7.53
C LEU A 94 7.54 0.31 -8.28
N ALA A 95 8.59 -0.30 -7.72
CA ALA A 95 9.90 -0.40 -8.37
C ALA A 95 9.84 -1.28 -9.64
N PHE A 96 9.14 -2.41 -9.61
CA PHE A 96 8.95 -3.24 -10.80
C PHE A 96 8.12 -2.53 -11.86
N THR A 97 7.04 -1.87 -11.46
CA THR A 97 6.23 -1.07 -12.38
C THR A 97 7.10 0.01 -13.02
N ALA A 98 7.90 0.75 -12.23
CA ALA A 98 8.87 1.77 -12.69
C ALA A 98 9.77 1.25 -13.83
N ILE A 99 10.40 0.09 -13.60
CA ILE A 99 11.31 -0.52 -14.56
C ILE A 99 10.57 -0.96 -15.83
N ALA A 100 9.42 -1.63 -15.69
CA ALA A 100 8.64 -2.10 -16.83
C ALA A 100 8.20 -0.94 -17.74
N GLY A 101 7.70 0.16 -17.14
CA GLY A 101 7.29 1.31 -17.93
C GLY A 101 8.42 2.01 -18.66
N ILE A 102 9.64 2.03 -18.10
CA ILE A 102 10.83 2.55 -18.79
C ILE A 102 11.16 1.67 -20.01
N ILE A 103 11.11 0.35 -19.85
CA ILE A 103 11.38 -0.60 -20.96
C ILE A 103 10.33 -0.43 -22.07
N ASP A 104 9.05 -0.46 -21.72
CA ASP A 104 7.94 -0.36 -22.69
C ASP A 104 7.97 0.97 -23.45
N THR A 105 8.19 2.09 -22.75
CA THR A 105 8.28 3.40 -23.40
C THR A 105 9.49 3.48 -24.31
N THR A 106 10.64 2.93 -23.91
CA THR A 106 11.85 2.90 -24.75
C THR A 106 11.58 2.15 -26.05
N ILE A 107 11.02 0.93 -25.98
CA ILE A 107 10.67 0.12 -27.15
C ILE A 107 9.74 0.90 -28.09
N LEU A 108 8.73 1.56 -27.54
CA LEU A 108 7.74 2.29 -28.34
C LEU A 108 8.34 3.49 -29.09
N PHE A 109 9.31 4.17 -28.47
CA PHE A 109 10.02 5.28 -29.08
C PHE A 109 11.08 4.83 -30.10
N THR A 110 11.76 3.72 -29.88
CA THR A 110 12.89 3.28 -30.73
C THR A 110 12.50 2.36 -31.87
N GLU A 111 11.58 1.42 -31.63
CA GLU A 111 11.30 0.35 -32.60
C GLU A 111 10.09 0.65 -33.48
N ILE A 112 9.03 1.21 -32.89
CA ILE A 112 7.75 1.40 -33.58
C ILE A 112 7.69 2.77 -34.29
N GLY A 113 8.57 3.72 -33.90
CA GLY A 113 8.55 5.09 -34.43
C GLY A 113 7.27 5.86 -34.09
N ALA A 114 6.46 5.34 -33.17
CA ALA A 114 5.16 5.88 -32.79
C ALA A 114 5.29 6.98 -31.72
N HIS A 115 6.03 8.05 -32.03
CA HIS A 115 6.38 9.10 -31.07
C HIS A 115 5.15 9.73 -30.36
N ALA A 116 4.05 9.95 -31.08
CA ALA A 116 2.82 10.49 -30.50
C ALA A 116 2.16 9.53 -29.51
N LEU A 117 2.11 8.23 -29.84
CA LEU A 117 1.57 7.20 -28.97
C LEU A 117 2.48 7.02 -27.74
N GLY A 118 3.81 7.00 -27.94
CA GLY A 118 4.80 6.88 -26.87
C GLY A 118 4.73 8.01 -25.87
N PHE A 119 4.51 9.24 -26.35
CA PHE A 119 4.33 10.40 -25.48
C PHE A 119 3.05 10.29 -24.63
N TYR A 120 1.94 9.85 -25.22
CA TYR A 120 0.70 9.64 -24.47
C TYR A 120 0.84 8.54 -23.42
N TYR A 121 1.44 7.41 -23.78
CA TYR A 121 1.71 6.31 -22.86
C TYR A 121 2.61 6.74 -21.69
N LEU A 122 3.68 7.49 -21.98
CA LEU A 122 4.57 8.03 -20.95
C LEU A 122 3.83 8.91 -19.95
N TRP A 123 2.92 9.78 -20.42
CA TRP A 123 2.13 10.65 -19.53
C TRP A 123 1.16 9.88 -18.63
N VAL A 124 0.39 8.97 -19.21
CA VAL A 124 -0.53 8.11 -18.45
C VAL A 124 0.25 7.32 -17.40
N TYR A 125 1.42 6.83 -17.77
CA TYR A 125 2.31 6.08 -16.91
C TYR A 125 2.85 6.92 -15.74
N ILE A 126 3.35 8.14 -15.99
CA ILE A 126 3.79 9.08 -14.94
C ILE A 126 2.65 9.41 -13.98
N LEU A 127 1.45 9.69 -14.49
CA LEU A 127 0.27 9.96 -13.66
C LEU A 127 -0.08 8.77 -12.77
N SER A 128 -0.02 7.55 -13.31
CA SER A 128 -0.24 6.32 -12.54
C SER A 128 0.77 6.15 -11.39
N LEU A 129 2.05 6.44 -11.64
CA LEU A 129 3.07 6.42 -10.59
C LEU A 129 2.81 7.48 -9.51
N ILE A 130 2.44 8.71 -9.88
CA ILE A 130 2.12 9.78 -8.93
C ILE A 130 0.96 9.37 -8.03
N ILE A 131 -0.12 8.82 -8.61
CA ILE A 131 -1.28 8.32 -7.85
C ILE A 131 -0.84 7.20 -6.90
N SER A 132 -0.03 6.25 -7.38
CA SER A 132 0.45 5.13 -6.56
C SER A 132 1.31 5.60 -5.37
N ILE A 133 2.21 6.56 -5.59
CA ILE A 133 3.03 7.17 -4.54
C ILE A 133 2.16 7.92 -3.53
N TRP A 134 1.13 8.63 -4.01
CA TRP A 134 0.18 9.33 -3.14
C TRP A 134 -0.60 8.37 -2.25
N LEU A 135 -1.14 7.29 -2.82
CA LEU A 135 -1.84 6.24 -2.05
C LEU A 135 -0.91 5.56 -1.05
N TYR A 136 0.33 5.26 -1.46
CA TYR A 136 1.37 4.72 -0.56
C TYR A 136 1.62 5.66 0.63
N SER A 137 1.72 6.98 0.38
CA SER A 137 1.93 7.99 1.43
C SER A 137 0.80 7.99 2.47
N ILE A 138 -0.46 7.78 2.05
CA ILE A 138 -1.61 7.70 2.96
C ILE A 138 -1.44 6.52 3.93
N VAL A 139 -1.12 5.33 3.41
CA VAL A 139 -0.94 4.13 4.25
C VAL A 139 0.30 4.26 5.14
N TYR A 140 1.37 4.86 4.64
CA TYR A 140 2.57 5.13 5.43
C TYR A 140 2.31 6.09 6.60
N ARG A 141 1.48 7.13 6.40
CA ARG A 141 1.04 8.03 7.48
C ARG A 141 0.22 7.29 8.52
N ALA A 142 -0.69 6.42 8.10
CA ALA A 142 -1.47 5.57 9.01
C ALA A 142 -0.57 4.64 9.83
N TYR A 143 0.42 4.00 9.19
CA TYR A 143 1.42 3.18 9.86
C TYR A 143 2.17 3.95 10.95
N LYS A 144 2.71 5.14 10.64
CA LYS A 144 3.42 5.96 11.63
C LYS A 144 2.55 6.36 12.82
N LEU A 145 1.28 6.68 12.58
CA LEU A 145 0.33 7.02 13.65
C LEU A 145 0.08 5.82 14.57
N VAL A 146 -0.15 4.63 13.99
CA VAL A 146 -0.39 3.41 14.77
C VAL A 146 0.86 3.01 15.56
N GLN A 147 2.04 3.10 14.94
CA GLN A 147 3.32 2.80 15.59
C GLN A 147 3.55 3.71 16.81
N LYS A 148 3.36 5.03 16.65
CA LYS A 148 3.52 5.99 17.75
C LYS A 148 2.57 5.70 18.92
N ASN A 149 1.34 5.29 18.63
CA ASN A 149 0.36 4.94 19.66
C ASN A 149 0.72 3.64 20.41
N GLU A 150 1.31 2.66 19.72
CA GLU A 150 1.83 1.44 20.35
C GLU A 150 3.02 1.73 21.27
N GLU A 151 3.96 2.57 20.83
CA GLU A 151 5.11 2.99 21.64
C GLU A 151 4.68 3.70 22.93
N GLN A 152 3.67 4.56 22.86
CA GLN A 152 3.11 5.24 24.04
C GLN A 152 2.44 4.28 25.01
N LYS A 153 1.67 3.31 24.53
CA LYS A 153 1.03 2.29 25.38
C LYS A 153 2.08 1.43 26.09
N ASN A 154 3.10 1.00 25.37
CA ASN A 154 4.17 0.19 25.93
C ASN A 154 5.01 1.01 26.92
N GLY A 155 5.36 2.25 26.60
CA GLY A 155 6.11 3.13 27.51
C GLY A 155 5.35 3.48 28.81
N GLY A 156 4.03 3.66 28.74
CA GLY A 156 3.19 3.89 29.92
C GLY A 156 3.09 2.67 30.85
N GLN A 157 3.08 1.45 30.29
CA GLN A 157 3.06 0.21 31.07
C GLN A 157 4.34 -0.02 31.87
N TYR A 158 5.51 0.35 31.32
CA TYR A 158 6.78 0.26 32.05
C TYR A 158 6.82 1.23 33.25
N GLY A 159 6.24 2.42 33.13
CA GLY A 159 6.12 3.37 34.24
C GLY A 159 5.19 2.90 35.36
N GLN A 160 4.08 2.23 35.02
CA GLN A 160 3.15 1.68 36.02
C GLN A 160 3.69 0.43 36.72
N ASN A 161 4.38 -0.46 36.00
CA ASN A 161 4.99 -1.65 36.60
C ASN A 161 6.19 -1.30 37.50
N ALA A 162 6.92 -0.22 37.19
CA ALA A 162 7.98 0.28 38.07
C ALA A 162 7.44 0.78 39.42
N ASN A 163 6.25 1.39 39.45
CA ASN A 163 5.62 1.83 40.71
C ASN A 163 4.95 0.68 41.50
N ALA A 164 4.52 -0.40 40.83
CA ALA A 164 3.90 -1.54 41.50
C ALA A 164 4.89 -2.42 42.29
N ASN A 165 6.20 -2.32 42.00
CA ASN A 165 7.27 -3.08 42.67
C ASN A 165 7.96 -2.31 43.82
N VAL A 166 7.41 -1.16 44.25
CA VAL A 166 7.97 -0.33 45.34
C VAL A 166 7.11 -0.42 46.61
N ILE A 167 6.32 -1.50 46.77
CA ILE A 167 5.49 -1.76 47.96
C ILE A 167 6.02 -3.00 48.68
#